data_AF-A0A7Y2U0Q5-F1
#
_entry.id   AF-A0A7Y2U0Q5-F1
#
_cell.length_a   1.000
_cell.length_b   1.000
_cell.length_c   1.000
_cell.angle_alpha   90.00
_cell.angle_beta   90.00
_cell.angle_gamma   90.00
#
_symmetry.space_group_name_H-M   'P 1'
#
loop_
_entity.id
_entity.type
_entity.pdbx_description
1 polymer ?
#
loop_
_entity_poly.entity_id
_entity_poly.type
_entity_poly.pdbx_seq_one_letter_code
_entity_poly.pdbx_strand_id
1 'polypeptide(L)' 'IMDVIRGNQTLFMRGDEVEAAWSWTDPIIEGWTSRAERPKPYDVETTGPEDAAVLMHREGRRWLDIKA' A
#
# COMPACT_ATOMS: atom_id res chain seq x y z
N ILE A 1 20.47 -11.42 0.89
CA ILE A 1 21.76 -11.56 1.62
C ILE A 1 22.95 -11.57 0.65
N MET A 2 22.92 -12.37 -0.44
CA MET A 2 24.00 -12.40 -1.44
C MET A 2 24.34 -11.00 -2.02
N ASP A 3 23.35 -10.14 -2.25
CA ASP A 3 23.58 -8.78 -2.78
C ASP A 3 24.32 -7.87 -1.80
N VAL A 4 24.08 -8.02 -0.49
CA VAL A 4 24.83 -7.30 0.55
C VAL A 4 26.31 -7.74 0.54
N ILE A 5 26.55 -9.06 0.43
CA ILE A 5 27.91 -9.62 0.40
C ILE A 5 28.68 -9.14 -0.84
N ARG A 6 27.97 -8.91 -1.95
CA ARG A 6 28.54 -8.38 -3.21
C ARG A 6 28.58 -6.86 -3.27
N GLY A 7 28.14 -6.15 -2.22
CA GLY A 7 28.06 -4.69 -2.20
C GLY A 7 27.05 -4.10 -3.19
N ASN A 8 26.09 -4.90 -3.68
CA ASN A 8 25.07 -4.44 -4.60
C ASN A 8 23.89 -3.81 -3.83
N GLN A 9 23.77 -2.49 -3.94
CA GLN A 9 22.76 -1.69 -3.23
C GLN A 9 21.46 -1.48 -4.01
N THR A 10 21.33 -1.97 -5.25
CA THR A 10 20.18 -1.66 -6.13
C THR A 10 18.83 -2.18 -5.64
N LEU A 11 18.83 -3.16 -4.72
CA LEU A 11 17.61 -3.76 -4.15
C LEU A 11 17.31 -3.23 -2.74
N PHE A 12 18.02 -2.20 -2.29
CA PHE A 12 17.84 -1.57 -1.00
C PHE A 12 17.36 -0.14 -1.19
N MET A 13 16.37 0.28 -0.39
CA MET A 13 15.92 1.67 -0.40
C MET A 13 17.01 2.57 0.17
N ARG A 14 17.22 3.73 -0.46
CA ARG A 14 18.10 4.77 0.06
C ARG A 14 17.42 5.52 1.21
N GLY A 15 18.20 6.08 2.13
CA GLY A 15 17.64 6.72 3.33
C GLY A 15 16.67 7.87 3.03
N ASP A 16 16.99 8.71 2.06
CA ASP A 16 16.10 9.81 1.62
C ASP A 16 14.84 9.33 0.87
N GLU A 17 14.89 8.20 0.17
CA GLU A 17 13.70 7.57 -0.42
C GLU A 17 12.74 7.08 0.68
N VAL A 18 13.28 6.55 1.78
CA VAL A 18 12.51 6.14 2.96
C VAL A 18 11.87 7.35 3.63
N GLU A 19 12.61 8.44 3.85
CA GLU A 19 12.06 9.68 4.41
C GLU A 19 10.95 10.27 3.53
N ALA A 20 11.12 10.25 2.21
CA ALA A 20 10.09 10.69 1.27
C ALA A 20 8.82 9.82 1.36
N ALA A 21 8.96 8.50 1.44
CA ALA A 21 7.83 7.59 1.60
C ALA A 21 7.07 7.82 2.91
N TRP A 22 7.78 8.08 4.01
CA TRP A 22 7.17 8.42 5.30
C TRP A 22 6.47 9.77 5.27
N SER A 23 7.07 10.79 4.66
CA SER A 23 6.44 12.12 4.53
C SER A 23 5.07 12.08 3.85
N TRP A 24 4.84 11.10 2.96
CA TRP A 24 3.56 10.88 2.30
C TRP A 24 2.60 10.00 3.11
N THR A 25 3.12 9.00 3.83
CA THR A 25 2.30 8.01 4.55
C THR A 25 1.84 8.52 5.92
N ASP A 26 2.67 9.29 6.63
CA ASP A 26 2.38 9.78 7.99
C ASP A 26 1.06 10.57 8.07
N PRO A 27 0.76 11.53 7.16
CA PRO A 27 -0.51 12.26 7.21
C PRO A 27 -1.74 11.36 7.01
N ILE A 28 -1.60 10.27 6.26
CA ILE A 28 -2.69 9.29 6.04
C ILE A 28 -2.97 8.54 7.34
N ILE A 29 -1.92 8.08 8.02
CA ILE A 29 -2.01 7.38 9.30
C ILE A 29 -2.61 8.31 10.36
N GLU A 30 -2.10 9.53 10.49
CA GLU A 30 -2.62 10.53 11.42
C GLU A 30 -4.10 10.83 11.15
N GLY A 31 -4.48 10.92 9.88
CA GLY A 31 -5.87 11.08 9.45
C GLY A 31 -6.77 9.93 9.92
N TRP A 32 -6.32 8.68 9.84
CA TRP A 32 -7.10 7.54 10.33
C TRP A 32 -7.18 7.49 11.85
N THR A 33 -6.06 7.76 12.55
CA THR A 33 -6.01 7.75 14.01
C THR A 33 -6.88 8.84 14.61
N SER A 34 -6.82 10.06 14.07
CA SER A 34 -7.63 11.20 14.54
C SER A 34 -9.13 10.99 14.36
N ARG A 35 -9.54 10.30 13.28
CA ARG A 35 -10.95 9.96 13.00
C ARG A 35 -11.45 8.71 13.72
N ALA A 36 -10.56 7.97 14.41
CA ALA A 36 -10.83 6.64 14.94
C ALA A 36 -11.48 5.70 13.90
N GLU A 37 -11.06 5.84 12.65
CA GLU A 37 -11.65 5.14 11.52
C GLU A 37 -11.20 3.67 11.51
N ARG A 38 -12.17 2.75 11.43
CA ARG A 38 -11.88 1.30 11.41
C ARG A 38 -11.80 0.80 9.97
N PRO A 39 -10.93 -0.18 9.68
CA PRO A 39 -10.91 -0.84 8.37
C PRO A 39 -12.28 -1.43 8.04
N LYS A 40 -12.67 -1.34 6.76
CA LYS A 40 -13.92 -1.92 6.27
C LYS A 40 -13.79 -3.45 6.22
N PRO A 41 -14.77 -4.20 6.74
CA PRO A 41 -14.76 -5.66 6.67
C PRO A 41 -14.95 -6.13 5.23
N TYR A 42 -14.41 -7.30 4.92
CA TYR A 42 -14.60 -8.02 3.66
C TYR A 42 -14.52 -9.51 3.91
N ASP A 43 -15.16 -10.30 3.06
CA ASP A 43 -15.18 -11.76 3.19
C ASP A 43 -13.83 -12.37 2.79
N VAL A 44 -13.48 -13.50 3.40
CA VAL A 44 -12.24 -14.23 3.07
C VAL A 44 -12.27 -14.66 1.60
N GLU A 45 -11.09 -14.71 0.96
CA GLU A 45 -10.93 -15.05 -0.46
C GLU A 45 -11.53 -14.05 -1.46
N THR A 46 -12.02 -12.90 -0.99
CA THR A 46 -12.43 -11.79 -1.85
C THR A 46 -11.29 -10.81 -2.10
N THR A 47 -11.48 -9.92 -3.08
CA THR A 47 -10.52 -8.84 -3.42
C THR A 47 -10.62 -7.62 -2.49
N GLY A 48 -11.42 -7.70 -1.43
CA GLY A 48 -11.64 -6.62 -0.48
C GLY A 48 -13.03 -5.97 -0.58
N PRO A 49 -13.24 -4.83 0.09
CA PRO A 49 -14.53 -4.15 0.11
C PRO A 49 -14.86 -3.50 -1.24
N GLU A 50 -16.16 -3.38 -1.55
CA GLU A 50 -16.65 -2.74 -2.79
C GLU A 50 -16.06 -1.34 -3.03
N ASP A 51 -15.83 -0.59 -1.95
CA ASP A 51 -15.23 0.75 -2.02
C ASP A 51 -13.83 0.75 -2.65
N ALA A 52 -13.07 -0.34 -2.52
CA ALA A 52 -11.77 -0.50 -3.18
C ALA A 52 -11.92 -0.65 -4.70
N ALA A 53 -13.00 -1.29 -5.16
CA ALA A 53 -13.33 -1.38 -6.58
C ALA A 53 -13.81 -0.01 -7.09
N VAL A 54 -14.71 0.66 -6.37
CA VAL A 54 -15.21 2.01 -6.72
C VAL A 54 -14.07 3.01 -6.85
N LEU A 55 -13.07 2.98 -5.97
CA LEU A 55 -11.90 3.84 -6.02
C LEU A 55 -11.16 3.75 -7.38
N MET A 56 -10.96 2.53 -7.88
CA MET A 56 -10.30 2.31 -9.18
C MET A 56 -11.20 2.70 -10.36
N HIS A 57 -12.49 2.35 -10.28
CA HIS A 57 -13.45 2.65 -11.35
C HIS A 57 -13.61 4.16 -11.57
N ARG A 58 -13.50 4.97 -10.51
CA ARG A 58 -13.50 6.44 -10.62
C ARG A 58 -12.42 6.96 -11.57
N GLU A 59 -11.33 6.22 -11.72
CA GLU A 59 -10.19 6.57 -12.57
C GLU A 59 -10.15 5.71 -13.85
N GLY A 60 -11.25 5.03 -14.18
CA GLY A 60 -11.36 4.17 -15.36
C GLY A 60 -10.48 2.91 -15.29
N ARG A 61 -10.06 2.52 -14.09
CA ARG A 61 -9.17 1.37 -13.84
C ARG A 61 -9.92 0.26 -13.12
N ARG A 62 -9.42 -0.97 -13.22
CA ARG A 62 -9.93 -2.15 -12.51
C ARG A 62 -8.77 -2.96 -11.94
N TRP A 63 -8.97 -3.52 -10.74
CA TRP A 63 -8.03 -4.49 -10.17
C TRP A 63 -7.98 -5.76 -11.03
N LEU A 64 -6.83 -6.43 -11.03
CA LEU A 64 -6.71 -7.77 -11.62
C LEU A 64 -7.34 -8.79 -10.68
N ASP A 65 -8.09 -9.72 -11.24
CA ASP A 65 -8.75 -10.77 -10.46
C ASP A 65 -7.71 -11.77 -9.92
N ILE A 66 -7.97 -12.29 -8.71
CA ILE A 66 -7.13 -13.35 -8.12
C ILE A 66 -7.40 -14.63 -8.91
N LYS A 67 -6.37 -15.20 -9.52
CA LYS A 67 -6.46 -16.55 -10.10
C LYS A 67 -6.43 -17.55 -8.95
N ALA A 68 -7.44 -18.43 -8.90
CA ALA A 68 -7.47 -19.61 -8.06
C ALA A 68 -6.36 -20.60 -8.43
#